data_AF-A0A6B1ES46-F1
#
_entry.id   AF-A0A6B1ES46-F1
#
_cell.length_a   1.000
_cell.length_b   1.000
_cell.length_c   1.000
_cell.angle_alpha   90.00
_cell.angle_beta   90.00
_cell.angle_gamma   90.00
#
_symmetry.space_group_name_H-M   'P 1'
#
loop_
_entity.id
_entity.type
_entity.pdbx_description
1 polymer ?
#
loop_
_entity_poly.entity_id
_entity_poly.type
_entity_poly.pdbx_seq_one_letter_code
_entity_poly.pdbx_strand_id
1 'polypeptide(L)'
;MKTTPLHHIHEQHGATFAERHQGWNIATQFTDSVSEHQAVRKSVGIVDVSYRSRHQLTGDDRATFLHRIISNDVEGLSIGQGTYAMLLTHRGKIIADLNIYVFQDAITIDTAPETAENIFNELDKYIIADDVELSDITEEIGAVAVHGPKSSELVQSVLNMRDIATLPERHSSVREGDANFQHQIDCVSTNITG
;
A
#
# COMPACT_ATOMS: atom_id res chain seq x y z
N MET A 1 10.75 -15.66 11.95
CA MET A 1 9.53 -14.85 12.13
C MET A 1 9.83 -13.47 11.56
N LYS A 2 9.07 -13.01 10.56
CA LYS A 2 9.29 -11.69 9.92
C LYS A 2 8.73 -10.59 10.82
N THR A 3 9.37 -9.42 10.87
CA THR A 3 8.93 -8.28 11.70
C THR A 3 8.98 -7.00 10.88
N THR A 4 8.03 -6.10 11.12
CA THR A 4 7.99 -4.80 10.45
C THR A 4 9.06 -3.84 10.99
N PRO A 5 9.41 -2.77 10.26
CA PRO A 5 10.33 -1.73 10.77
C PRO A 5 9.86 -1.09 12.08
N LEU A 6 8.54 -1.07 12.32
CA LEU A 6 7.91 -0.47 13.51
C LEU A 6 7.77 -1.44 14.68
N HIS A 7 8.25 -2.68 14.56
CA HIS A 7 8.10 -3.71 15.60
C HIS A 7 8.59 -3.25 16.99
N HIS A 8 9.79 -2.67 17.04
CA HIS A 8 10.37 -2.17 18.29
C HIS A 8 9.54 -1.01 18.92
N ILE A 9 8.93 -0.15 18.09
CA ILE A 9 8.05 0.93 18.56
C ILE A 9 6.78 0.32 19.16
N HIS A 10 6.23 -0.73 18.53
CA HIS A 10 5.06 -1.42 19.05
C HIS A 10 5.34 -2.08 20.41
N GLU A 11 6.50 -2.71 20.59
CA GLU A 11 6.91 -3.29 21.87
C GLU A 11 6.98 -2.23 22.98
N GLN A 12 7.56 -1.07 22.69
CA GLN A 12 7.65 0.05 23.64
C GLN A 12 6.28 0.58 24.06
N HIS A 13 5.27 0.44 23.20
CA HIS A 13 3.89 0.85 23.48
C HIS A 13 3.02 -0.29 24.03
N GLY A 14 3.61 -1.43 24.39
CA GLY A 14 2.91 -2.53 25.04
C GLY A 14 1.99 -3.35 24.12
N ALA A 15 2.29 -3.40 22.82
CA ALA A 15 1.52 -4.19 21.87
C ALA A 15 1.52 -5.69 22.21
N THR A 16 0.39 -6.34 21.96
CA THR A 16 0.29 -7.79 21.85
C THR A 16 0.51 -8.21 20.39
N PHE A 17 1.39 -9.18 20.18
CA PHE A 17 1.75 -9.65 18.85
C PHE A 17 1.14 -11.01 18.53
N ALA A 18 0.87 -11.24 17.24
CA ALA A 18 0.55 -12.56 16.73
C ALA A 18 1.16 -12.74 15.34
N GLU A 19 1.50 -14.00 15.03
CA GLU A 19 1.92 -14.39 13.70
C GLU A 19 0.71 -14.43 12.75
N ARG A 20 0.73 -13.60 11.70
CA ARG A 20 -0.29 -13.49 10.65
C ARG A 20 0.35 -13.28 9.28
N HIS A 21 -0.47 -13.29 8.23
CA HIS A 21 -0.08 -12.86 6.88
C HIS A 21 1.18 -13.53 6.30
N GLN A 22 1.26 -14.86 6.33
CA GLN A 22 2.46 -15.61 5.90
C GLN A 22 3.72 -15.36 6.77
N GLY A 23 3.57 -15.39 8.10
CA GLY A 23 4.71 -15.46 9.03
C GLY A 23 5.22 -14.12 9.55
N TRP A 24 4.47 -13.04 9.34
CA TRP A 24 4.72 -11.73 9.94
C TRP A 24 4.21 -11.68 11.38
N ASN A 25 5.06 -11.25 12.30
CA ASN A 25 4.70 -10.98 13.67
C ASN A 25 4.31 -9.52 13.84
N ILE A 26 3.01 -9.27 13.79
CA ILE A 26 2.44 -7.92 13.76
C ILE A 26 1.74 -7.60 15.08
N ALA A 27 1.71 -6.32 15.42
CA ALA A 27 0.89 -5.84 16.53
C ALA A 27 -0.58 -6.07 16.20
N THR A 28 -1.30 -6.74 17.10
CA THR A 28 -2.74 -7.05 16.94
C THR A 28 -3.63 -6.24 17.86
N GLN A 29 -3.08 -5.71 18.95
CA GLN A 29 -3.81 -4.98 19.97
C GLN A 29 -2.82 -4.21 20.85
N PHE A 30 -3.15 -2.98 21.24
CA PHE A 30 -2.42 -2.17 22.22
C PHE A 30 -3.24 -1.97 23.50
N THR A 31 -4.57 -1.87 23.36
CA THR A 31 -5.51 -1.69 24.47
C THR A 31 -6.62 -2.71 24.41
N ASP A 32 -7.79 -2.36 23.88
CA ASP A 32 -8.90 -3.26 23.56
C ASP A 32 -9.55 -2.85 22.24
N SER A 33 -10.14 -3.83 21.55
CA SER A 33 -10.67 -3.64 20.20
C SER A 33 -11.81 -2.61 20.14
N VAL A 34 -12.58 -2.44 21.22
CA VAL A 34 -13.67 -1.46 21.28
C VAL A 34 -13.09 -0.06 21.41
N SER A 35 -12.13 0.15 22.30
CA SER A 35 -11.47 1.44 22.49
C SER A 35 -10.68 1.87 21.25
N GLU A 36 -9.94 0.97 20.60
CA GLU A 36 -9.19 1.25 19.37
C GLU A 36 -10.13 1.59 18.21
N HIS A 37 -11.22 0.83 18.04
CA HIS A 37 -12.25 1.15 17.06
C HIS A 37 -12.89 2.52 17.32
N GLN A 38 -13.19 2.84 18.59
CA GLN A 38 -13.72 4.16 18.95
C GLN A 38 -12.72 5.30 18.67
N ALA A 39 -11.43 5.07 18.89
CA ALA A 39 -10.38 6.04 18.59
C ALA A 39 -10.35 6.38 17.09
N VAL A 40 -10.40 5.35 16.22
CA VAL A 40 -10.50 5.54 14.77
C VAL A 40 -11.78 6.29 14.41
N ARG A 41 -12.93 5.91 14.96
CA ARG A 41 -14.23 6.53 14.61
C ARG A 41 -14.37 7.97 15.08
N LYS A 42 -13.79 8.33 16.23
CA LYS A 42 -13.96 9.66 16.85
C LYS A 42 -12.78 10.60 16.60
N SER A 43 -11.61 10.08 16.23
CA SER A 43 -10.38 10.85 16.11
C SER A 43 -9.47 10.31 15.01
N VAL A 44 -8.44 9.57 15.36
CA VAL A 44 -7.44 9.02 14.44
C VAL A 44 -6.88 7.73 15.02
N GLY A 45 -6.66 6.73 14.17
CA GLY A 45 -5.87 5.55 14.48
C GLY A 45 -4.82 5.31 13.40
N ILE A 46 -3.69 4.74 13.81
CA ILE A 46 -2.56 4.44 12.94
C ILE A 46 -2.35 2.94 12.97
N VAL A 47 -2.26 2.32 11.80
CA VAL A 47 -2.07 0.88 11.63
C VAL A 47 -0.79 0.69 10.85
N ASP A 48 0.15 -0.10 11.40
CA ASP A 48 1.30 -0.56 10.64
C ASP A 48 0.85 -1.58 9.61
N VAL A 49 1.06 -1.24 8.34
CA VAL A 49 0.72 -2.08 7.18
C VAL A 49 1.96 -2.40 6.37
N SER A 50 3.15 -2.27 6.96
CA SER A 50 4.44 -2.59 6.32
C SER A 50 4.56 -4.06 5.93
N TYR A 51 3.72 -4.94 6.52
CA TYR A 51 3.67 -6.35 6.16
C TYR A 51 2.97 -6.61 4.82
N ARG A 52 2.22 -5.63 4.25
CA ARG A 52 1.54 -5.81 2.97
C ARG A 52 2.57 -5.93 1.86
N SER A 53 2.33 -6.86 0.94
CA SER A 53 3.25 -7.10 -0.17
C SER A 53 3.14 -6.00 -1.20
N ARG A 54 4.30 -5.58 -1.69
CA ARG A 54 4.43 -4.48 -2.64
C ARG A 54 5.36 -4.89 -3.77
N HIS A 55 4.79 -5.04 -4.96
CA HIS A 55 5.55 -5.28 -6.18
C HIS A 55 5.64 -4.00 -7.00
N GLN A 56 6.73 -3.83 -7.74
CA GLN A 56 6.96 -2.69 -8.59
C GLN A 56 7.16 -3.15 -10.03
N LEU A 57 6.48 -2.49 -10.95
CA LEU A 57 6.68 -2.63 -12.40
C LEU A 57 7.37 -1.38 -12.93
N THR A 58 8.53 -1.55 -13.55
CA THR A 58 9.27 -0.51 -14.28
C THR A 58 9.35 -0.88 -15.76
N GLY A 59 9.95 -0.02 -16.59
CA GLY A 59 10.05 -0.21 -18.05
C GLY A 59 8.95 0.49 -18.83
N ASP A 60 9.20 0.79 -20.11
CA ASP A 60 8.35 1.68 -20.91
C ASP A 60 6.95 1.08 -21.20
N ASP A 61 6.83 -0.25 -21.20
CA ASP A 61 5.56 -0.95 -21.49
C ASP A 61 4.73 -1.23 -20.23
N ARG A 62 5.18 -0.82 -19.03
CA ARG A 62 4.58 -1.20 -17.72
C ARG A 62 3.07 -0.99 -17.62
N ALA A 63 2.57 0.15 -18.12
CA ALA A 63 1.14 0.48 -18.06
C ALA A 63 0.33 -0.39 -19.02
N THR A 64 0.77 -0.46 -20.27
CA THR A 64 0.13 -1.26 -21.32
C THR A 64 0.14 -2.74 -21.00
N PHE A 65 1.23 -3.25 -20.43
CA PHE A 65 1.35 -4.62 -19.95
C PHE A 65 0.33 -4.92 -18.86
N LEU A 66 0.29 -4.11 -17.80
CA LEU A 66 -0.58 -4.36 -16.67
C LEU A 66 -2.06 -4.23 -17.05
N HIS A 67 -2.40 -3.23 -17.88
CA HIS A 67 -3.76 -2.98 -18.36
C HIS A 67 -4.36 -4.18 -19.11
N ARG A 68 -3.55 -4.94 -19.86
CA ARG A 68 -3.99 -6.15 -20.58
C ARG A 68 -4.39 -7.30 -19.66
N ILE A 69 -3.95 -7.28 -18.40
CA ILE A 69 -4.02 -8.44 -17.49
C ILE A 69 -5.08 -8.26 -16.40
N ILE A 70 -5.29 -7.05 -15.92
CA ILE A 70 -6.15 -6.77 -14.77
C ILE A 70 -7.55 -6.31 -15.17
N SER A 71 -8.49 -6.25 -14.20
CA SER A 71 -9.89 -5.91 -14.46
C SER A 71 -10.21 -4.43 -14.71
N ASN A 72 -9.29 -3.51 -14.44
CA ASN A 72 -9.55 -2.07 -14.44
C ASN A 72 -8.53 -1.31 -15.29
N ASP A 73 -8.92 -0.08 -15.69
CA ASP A 73 -8.07 0.78 -16.50
C ASP A 73 -6.84 1.28 -15.73
N VAL A 74 -5.67 1.15 -16.37
CA VAL A 74 -4.36 1.60 -15.86
C VAL A 74 -3.66 2.48 -16.90
N GLU A 75 -3.85 2.23 -18.19
CA GLU A 75 -3.35 3.11 -19.26
C GLU A 75 -3.95 4.51 -19.18
N GLY A 76 -5.22 4.63 -18.75
CA GLY A 76 -5.87 5.92 -18.55
C GLY A 76 -5.42 6.68 -17.29
N LEU A 77 -4.61 6.07 -16.42
CA LEU A 77 -4.15 6.70 -15.18
C LEU A 77 -2.92 7.58 -15.43
N SER A 78 -2.97 8.79 -14.88
CA SER A 78 -1.82 9.70 -14.82
C SER A 78 -0.95 9.43 -13.59
N ILE A 79 0.28 9.96 -13.60
CA ILE A 79 1.14 9.96 -12.42
C ILE A 79 0.41 10.57 -11.22
N GLY A 80 0.52 9.91 -10.08
CA GLY A 80 -0.19 10.28 -8.86
C GLY A 80 -1.62 9.73 -8.80
N GLN A 81 -2.06 8.92 -9.76
CA GLN A 81 -3.36 8.26 -9.73
C GLN A 81 -3.21 6.76 -9.49
N GLY A 82 -4.30 6.14 -9.10
CA GLY A 82 -4.35 4.73 -8.79
C GLY A 82 -5.74 4.17 -8.98
N THR A 83 -5.83 2.84 -8.96
CA THR A 83 -7.11 2.12 -9.04
C THR A 83 -7.10 0.91 -8.12
N TYR A 84 -8.29 0.44 -7.76
CA TYR A 84 -8.48 -0.93 -7.30
C TYR A 84 -8.73 -1.82 -8.51
N ALA A 85 -8.15 -3.00 -8.54
CA ALA A 85 -8.36 -3.95 -9.62
C ALA A 85 -8.32 -5.39 -9.10
N MET A 86 -8.76 -6.31 -9.95
CA MET A 86 -8.65 -7.75 -9.73
C MET A 86 -7.67 -8.32 -10.75
N LEU A 87 -6.81 -9.23 -10.29
CA LEU A 87 -6.10 -10.15 -11.16
C LEU A 87 -6.95 -11.40 -11.37
N LEU A 88 -7.19 -11.76 -12.63
CA LEU A 88 -8.08 -12.85 -12.99
C LEU A 88 -7.33 -13.92 -13.78
N THR A 89 -7.74 -15.18 -13.61
CA THR A 89 -7.38 -16.24 -14.55
C THR A 89 -8.04 -16.01 -15.92
N HIS A 90 -7.54 -16.68 -16.96
CA HIS A 90 -8.19 -16.71 -18.29
C HIS A 90 -9.66 -17.16 -18.31
N ARG A 91 -10.17 -17.76 -17.23
CA ARG A 91 -11.59 -18.15 -17.07
C ARG A 91 -12.40 -17.17 -16.22
N GLY A 92 -11.83 -16.01 -15.88
CA GLY A 92 -12.48 -14.98 -15.06
C GLY A 92 -12.56 -15.30 -13.56
N LYS A 93 -11.86 -16.32 -13.06
CA LYS A 93 -11.75 -16.55 -11.61
C LYS A 93 -10.76 -15.56 -10.99
N ILE A 94 -11.12 -15.00 -9.84
CA ILE A 94 -10.26 -14.09 -9.07
C ILE A 94 -9.05 -14.85 -8.54
N ILE A 95 -7.86 -14.32 -8.82
CA ILE A 95 -6.59 -14.73 -8.24
C ILE A 95 -6.30 -13.87 -7.01
N ALA A 96 -6.42 -12.55 -7.16
CA ALA A 96 -6.15 -11.58 -6.10
C ALA A 96 -6.81 -10.22 -6.38
N ASP A 97 -6.93 -9.40 -5.35
CA ASP A 97 -7.23 -7.99 -5.46
C ASP A 97 -5.97 -7.13 -5.28
N LEU A 98 -5.94 -6.00 -5.99
CA LEU A 98 -4.78 -5.16 -6.16
C LEU A 98 -5.15 -3.70 -5.89
N ASN A 99 -4.36 -3.03 -5.06
CA ASN A 99 -4.27 -1.57 -5.11
C ASN A 99 -3.11 -1.19 -6.02
N ILE A 100 -3.39 -0.38 -7.04
CA ILE A 100 -2.42 0.01 -8.05
C ILE A 100 -2.18 1.51 -7.93
N TYR A 101 -0.92 1.91 -7.92
CA TYR A 101 -0.51 3.31 -7.84
C TYR A 101 0.50 3.61 -8.95
N VAL A 102 0.24 4.63 -9.75
CA VAL A 102 1.10 5.08 -10.84
C VAL A 102 2.01 6.20 -10.33
N PHE A 103 3.31 5.92 -10.29
CA PHE A 103 4.36 6.87 -9.99
C PHE A 103 5.13 7.23 -11.26
N GLN A 104 6.07 8.18 -11.14
CA GLN A 104 6.83 8.73 -12.27
C GLN A 104 7.48 7.62 -13.12
N ASP A 105 8.28 6.77 -12.48
CA ASP A 105 9.11 5.77 -13.17
C ASP A 105 8.63 4.33 -12.92
N ALA A 106 7.52 4.16 -12.21
CA ALA A 106 7.05 2.85 -11.80
C ALA A 106 5.54 2.78 -11.58
N ILE A 107 4.99 1.57 -11.66
CA ILE A 107 3.67 1.23 -11.15
C ILE A 107 3.85 0.32 -9.95
N THR A 108 3.24 0.67 -8.82
CA THR A 108 3.28 -0.12 -7.60
C THR A 108 1.98 -0.89 -7.43
N ILE A 109 2.10 -2.19 -7.17
CA ILE A 109 1.01 -3.08 -6.81
C ILE A 109 1.12 -3.38 -5.31
N ASP A 110 0.12 -2.99 -4.55
CA ASP A 110 -0.03 -3.29 -3.13
C ASP A 110 -1.15 -4.32 -2.90
N THR A 111 -0.84 -5.40 -2.18
CA THR A 111 -1.74 -6.55 -2.01
C THR A 111 -1.54 -7.26 -0.67
N ALA A 112 -2.41 -8.23 -0.37
CA ALA A 112 -2.26 -9.09 0.80
C ALA A 112 -1.10 -10.08 0.60
N PRO A 113 -0.28 -10.35 1.64
CA PRO A 113 0.84 -11.30 1.51
C PRO A 113 0.43 -12.68 1.03
N GLU A 114 -0.76 -13.12 1.42
CA GLU A 114 -1.35 -14.42 1.06
C GLU A 114 -1.43 -14.66 -0.46
N THR A 115 -1.50 -13.58 -1.24
CA THR A 115 -1.67 -13.62 -2.69
C THR A 115 -0.44 -13.14 -3.47
N ALA A 116 0.60 -12.65 -2.78
CA ALA A 116 1.74 -11.98 -3.40
C ALA A 116 2.49 -12.89 -4.40
N GLU A 117 2.86 -14.09 -3.98
CA GLU A 117 3.56 -15.07 -4.83
C GLU A 117 2.72 -15.45 -6.06
N ASN A 118 1.40 -15.60 -5.90
CA ASN A 118 0.51 -15.92 -7.03
C ASN A 118 0.44 -14.77 -8.04
N ILE A 119 0.43 -13.52 -7.57
CA ILE A 119 0.45 -12.34 -8.44
C ILE A 119 1.78 -12.27 -9.19
N PHE A 120 2.90 -12.40 -8.48
CA PHE A 120 4.23 -12.33 -9.08
C PHE A 120 4.38 -13.38 -10.18
N ASN A 121 4.09 -14.64 -9.85
CA ASN A 121 4.18 -15.75 -10.79
C ASN A 121 3.22 -15.63 -11.98
N GLU A 122 2.04 -15.03 -11.79
CA GLU A 122 1.09 -14.86 -12.89
C GLU A 122 1.52 -13.74 -13.83
N LEU A 123 2.00 -12.61 -13.31
CA LEU A 123 2.51 -11.50 -14.13
C LEU A 123 3.78 -11.91 -14.89
N ASP A 124 4.74 -12.54 -14.23
CA ASP A 124 6.02 -12.96 -14.81
C ASP A 124 5.86 -13.82 -16.08
N LYS A 125 4.86 -14.70 -16.12
CA LYS A 125 4.57 -15.54 -17.30
C LYS A 125 4.30 -14.77 -18.58
N TYR A 126 3.80 -13.55 -18.46
CA TYR A 126 3.41 -12.72 -19.60
C TYR A 126 4.51 -11.72 -19.99
N ILE A 127 5.57 -11.59 -19.19
CA ILE A 127 6.73 -10.76 -19.51
C ILE A 127 7.63 -11.56 -20.47
N ILE A 128 7.46 -11.33 -21.77
CA ILE A 128 8.22 -12.04 -22.81
C ILE A 128 8.99 -11.06 -23.68
N ALA A 129 8.29 -10.07 -24.24
CA ALA A 129 8.86 -9.10 -25.19
C ALA A 129 8.54 -7.64 -24.82
N ASP A 130 7.66 -7.42 -23.85
CA ASP A 130 7.39 -6.09 -23.31
C ASP A 130 8.62 -5.61 -22.50
N ASP A 131 8.96 -4.33 -22.61
CA ASP A 131 9.96 -3.70 -21.75
C ASP A 131 9.36 -3.46 -20.36
N VAL A 132 9.37 -4.52 -19.53
CA VAL A 132 8.86 -4.53 -18.17
C VAL A 132 9.77 -5.32 -17.25
N GLU A 133 10.12 -4.74 -16.11
CA GLU A 133 10.76 -5.46 -15.00
C GLU A 133 9.81 -5.48 -13.79
N LEU A 134 9.68 -6.66 -13.18
CA LEU A 134 8.84 -6.88 -12.00
C LEU A 134 9.74 -7.20 -10.80
N SER A 135 9.65 -6.40 -9.74
CA SER A 135 10.43 -6.57 -8.51
C SER A 135 9.54 -6.62 -7.26
N ASP A 136 9.99 -7.34 -6.23
CA ASP A 136 9.39 -7.29 -4.89
C ASP A 136 10.16 -6.29 -4.03
N ILE A 137 9.48 -5.23 -3.60
CA ILE A 137 10.02 -4.13 -2.80
C ILE A 137 9.38 -4.09 -1.40
N THR A 138 8.75 -5.17 -0.97
CA THR A 138 8.01 -5.25 0.30
C THR A 138 8.90 -4.89 1.50
N GLU A 139 10.12 -5.43 1.56
CA GLU A 139 11.03 -5.20 2.69
C GLU A 139 11.77 -3.84 2.61
N GLU A 140 11.64 -3.12 1.48
CA GLU A 140 12.24 -1.81 1.27
C GLU A 140 11.34 -0.66 1.73
N ILE A 141 10.02 -0.88 1.81
CA ILE A 141 9.04 0.15 2.12
C ILE A 141 8.32 -0.12 3.44
N GLY A 142 8.56 0.77 4.42
CA GLY A 142 7.68 0.90 5.58
C GLY A 142 6.39 1.63 5.21
N ALA A 143 5.25 1.18 5.76
CA ALA A 143 3.95 1.77 5.47
C ALA A 143 3.06 1.83 6.70
N VAL A 144 2.36 2.96 6.86
CA VAL A 144 1.33 3.16 7.88
C VAL A 144 0.04 3.60 7.23
N ALA A 145 -1.07 3.04 7.67
CA ALA A 145 -2.40 3.50 7.31
C ALA A 145 -2.95 4.38 8.43
N VAL A 146 -3.37 5.61 8.08
CA VAL A 146 -3.89 6.59 9.04
C VAL A 146 -5.38 6.77 8.77
N HIS A 147 -6.21 6.36 9.74
CA HIS A 147 -7.67 6.31 9.59
C HIS A 147 -8.37 7.21 10.60
N GLY A 148 -9.58 7.67 10.26
CA GLY A 148 -10.44 8.45 11.13
C GLY A 148 -10.62 9.90 10.68
N PRO A 149 -11.62 10.62 11.23
CA PRO A 149 -12.00 11.96 10.77
C PRO A 149 -10.89 13.03 10.94
N LYS A 150 -9.86 12.76 11.76
CA LYS A 150 -8.71 13.65 11.96
C LYS A 150 -7.44 13.17 11.25
N SER A 151 -7.52 12.14 10.41
CA SER A 151 -6.34 11.58 9.72
C SER A 151 -5.63 12.61 8.84
N SER A 152 -6.37 13.32 7.98
CA SER A 152 -5.80 14.33 7.09
C SER A 152 -5.17 15.48 7.87
N GLU A 153 -5.77 15.92 8.97
CA GLU A 153 -5.20 16.96 9.85
C GLU A 153 -3.84 16.50 10.43
N LEU A 154 -3.81 15.28 10.97
CA LEU A 154 -2.59 14.69 11.52
C LEU A 154 -1.49 14.60 10.45
N VAL A 155 -1.80 14.01 9.30
CA VAL A 155 -0.82 13.81 8.21
C VAL A 155 -0.26 15.15 7.72
N GLN A 156 -1.12 16.15 7.49
CA GLN A 156 -0.67 17.49 7.09
C GLN A 156 0.24 18.14 8.13
N SER A 157 -0.09 17.98 9.43
CA SER A 157 0.71 18.58 10.51
C SER A 157 2.08 17.92 10.66
N VAL A 158 2.16 16.60 10.56
CA VAL A 158 3.39 15.83 10.77
C VAL A 158 4.31 15.93 9.55
N LEU A 159 3.73 15.81 8.35
CA LEU A 159 4.50 15.79 7.10
C LEU A 159 4.68 17.19 6.48
N ASN A 160 4.03 18.22 7.03
CA ASN A 160 3.99 19.57 6.47
C ASN A 160 3.50 19.57 4.99
N MET A 161 2.53 18.71 4.69
CA MET A 161 1.90 18.61 3.38
C MET A 161 0.61 19.42 3.34
N ARG A 162 0.22 19.84 2.13
CA ARG A 162 -1.05 20.54 1.87
C ARG A 162 -2.00 19.65 1.10
N ASP A 163 -3.28 20.02 1.10
CA ASP A 163 -4.33 19.46 0.24
C ASP A 163 -4.59 17.96 0.40
N ILE A 164 -4.08 17.33 1.47
CA ILE A 164 -4.33 15.91 1.80
C ILE A 164 -5.82 15.69 2.07
N ALA A 165 -6.48 16.66 2.72
CA ALA A 165 -7.92 16.57 3.01
C ALA A 165 -8.80 16.62 1.74
N THR A 166 -8.28 17.16 0.64
CA THR A 166 -8.99 17.30 -0.64
C THR A 166 -8.47 16.34 -1.72
N LEU A 167 -7.51 15.49 -1.38
CA LEU A 167 -6.92 14.53 -2.29
C LEU A 167 -7.98 13.49 -2.70
N PRO A 168 -8.34 13.38 -3.99
CA PRO A 168 -9.36 12.43 -4.42
C PRO A 168 -8.96 11.00 -4.06
N GLU A 169 -9.94 10.12 -3.91
CA GLU A 169 -9.66 8.72 -3.60
C GLU A 169 -8.71 8.11 -4.63
N ARG A 170 -7.74 7.33 -4.14
CA ARG A 170 -6.67 6.67 -4.90
C ARG A 170 -5.73 7.61 -5.63
N HIS A 171 -5.76 8.90 -5.30
CA HIS A 171 -4.71 9.82 -5.72
C HIS A 171 -3.63 9.88 -4.66
N SER A 172 -2.40 10.13 -5.10
CA SER A 172 -1.24 10.29 -4.25
C SER A 172 -0.67 11.70 -4.30
N SER A 173 -0.02 12.09 -3.21
CA SER A 173 0.79 13.29 -3.10
C SER A 173 2.15 12.87 -2.55
N VAL A 174 3.21 13.37 -3.18
CA VAL A 174 4.59 13.01 -2.85
C VAL A 174 5.21 14.11 -1.99
N ARG A 175 5.89 13.71 -0.94
CA ARG A 175 6.77 14.58 -0.15
C ARG A 175 8.21 14.11 -0.30
N GLU A 176 9.04 14.97 -0.87
CA GLU A 176 10.48 14.74 -0.94
C GLU A 176 11.12 14.68 0.44
N GLY A 177 12.25 13.98 0.52
CA GLY A 177 13.06 13.94 1.73
C GLY A 177 13.66 15.31 2.07
N ASP A 178 13.77 15.62 3.36
CA ASP A 178 14.41 16.82 3.90
C ASP A 178 15.13 16.52 5.23
N ALA A 179 15.58 17.57 5.93
CA ALA A 179 16.27 17.43 7.20
C ALA A 179 15.42 16.78 8.31
N ASN A 180 14.09 16.82 8.20
CA ASN A 180 13.17 16.26 9.19
C ASN A 180 12.72 14.83 8.83
N PHE A 181 12.60 14.53 7.54
CA PHE A 181 12.29 13.20 7.02
C PHE A 181 13.26 12.86 5.91
N GLN A 182 14.23 11.99 6.18
CA GLN A 182 15.29 11.66 5.21
C GLN A 182 14.81 10.90 3.98
N HIS A 183 13.60 10.33 4.03
CA HIS A 183 13.02 9.52 2.97
C HIS A 183 11.87 10.25 2.28
N GLN A 184 11.67 9.95 0.99
CA GLN A 184 10.45 10.32 0.27
C GLN A 184 9.24 9.61 0.91
N ILE A 185 8.09 10.29 0.93
CA ILE A 185 6.83 9.74 1.43
C ILE A 185 5.75 9.91 0.37
N ASP A 186 5.16 8.80 -0.03
CA ASP A 186 4.00 8.78 -0.93
C ASP A 186 2.72 8.65 -0.10
N CYS A 187 1.96 9.75 0.00
CA CYS A 187 0.68 9.78 0.69
C CYS A 187 -0.44 9.47 -0.28
N VAL A 188 -1.10 8.32 -0.13
CA VAL A 188 -2.26 7.94 -0.95
C VAL A 188 -3.55 8.10 -0.16
N SER A 189 -4.52 8.80 -0.74
CA SER A 189 -5.89 8.86 -0.21
C SER A 189 -6.59 7.53 -0.46
N THR A 190 -7.03 6.84 0.60
CA THR A 190 -7.81 5.60 0.50
C THR A 190 -8.93 5.60 1.54
N ASN A 191 -10.03 4.91 1.25
CA ASN A 191 -11.10 4.73 2.23
C ASN A 191 -11.46 3.26 2.43
N ILE A 192 -10.83 2.63 3.43
CA ILE A 192 -11.14 1.24 3.83
C ILE A 192 -12.01 1.15 5.08
N THR A 193 -12.20 2.26 5.82
CA THR A 193 -12.94 2.25 7.10
C THR A 193 -14.35 2.87 7.02
N GLY A 194 -14.71 3.48 5.88
CA GLY A 194 -15.98 4.16 5.67
C GLY A 194 -15.96 5.56 6.25
#